data_AF-A0A968L7V4-F1
#
_entry.id   AF-A0A968L7V4-F1
#
_cell.length_a   1.000
_cell.length_b   1.000
_cell.length_c   1.000
_cell.angle_alpha   90.00
_cell.angle_beta   90.00
_cell.angle_gamma   90.00
#
_symmetry.space_group_name_H-M   'P 1'
#
loop_
_entity.id
_entity.type
_entity.pdbx_description
1 polymer ?
#
loop_
_entity_poly.entity_id
_entity_poly.type
_entity_poly.pdbx_seq_one_letter_code
_entity_poly.pdbx_strand_id
1 'polypeptide(L)'
;MDSHQALCSIFNRLTLWRNLPKYQLERRADIFFSLYLQEILEARLAPVTLLPDMIPEFPIKKSGEQHLTVNIDYVMFSSDLKTVCLVEFKTDMGSNRPEQFEYLQEAKSRIETNGFGGILKELVTVFEKTQDKAKYLHLFSILSKLGLISQLASVQDKLYDATSAQGVTKLIGAIQITEAANQMTSAEIIFLQPRVFTAGEILRDGLEDVICIPFSHESEFSVVNHLRRKDGALFAHQFADYIELWSTEAGKQTPPRVAESIMKPTAKYNCSE
;
A
#
# COMPACT_ATOMS: atom_id res chain seq x y z
N MET A 1 15.50 -18.02 21.19
CA MET A 1 14.80 -17.93 19.89
C MET A 1 15.63 -17.00 19.04
N ASP A 2 16.27 -17.54 17.99
CA ASP A 2 16.95 -16.70 17.02
C ASP A 2 15.93 -15.85 16.23
N SER A 3 16.41 -14.83 15.53
CA SER A 3 15.57 -13.89 14.77
C SER A 3 14.74 -14.57 13.68
N HIS A 4 15.22 -15.68 13.13
CA HIS A 4 14.55 -16.44 12.08
C HIS A 4 13.36 -17.23 12.63
N GLN A 5 13.56 -17.94 13.74
CA GLN A 5 12.51 -18.63 14.49
C GLN A 5 11.42 -17.66 14.98
N ALA A 6 11.81 -16.44 15.36
CA ALA A 6 10.88 -15.37 15.73
C ALA A 6 9.96 -14.98 14.57
N LEU A 7 10.52 -14.75 13.37
CA LEU A 7 9.76 -14.40 12.17
C LEU A 7 8.82 -15.54 11.72
N CYS A 8 9.31 -16.78 11.70
CA CYS A 8 8.45 -17.94 11.43
C CYS A 8 7.27 -18.02 12.41
N SER A 9 7.53 -17.75 13.70
CA SER A 9 6.48 -17.74 14.72
C SER A 9 5.44 -16.64 14.48
N ILE A 10 5.86 -15.46 14.00
CA ILE A 10 4.95 -14.38 13.59
C ILE A 10 4.10 -14.82 12.40
N PHE A 11 4.70 -15.33 11.33
CA PHE A 11 3.96 -15.74 10.14
C PHE A 11 3.02 -16.92 10.39
N ASN A 12 3.41 -17.87 11.24
CA ASN A 12 2.52 -18.94 11.70
C ASN A 12 1.31 -18.38 12.45
N ARG A 13 1.50 -17.38 13.32
CA ARG A 13 0.39 -16.70 14.01
C ARG A 13 -0.51 -15.96 13.03
N LEU A 14 0.05 -15.20 12.08
CA LEU A 14 -0.72 -14.51 11.04
C LEU A 14 -1.57 -15.50 10.22
N THR A 15 -0.98 -16.64 9.85
CA THR A 15 -1.66 -17.72 9.11
C THR A 15 -2.76 -18.39 9.92
N LEU A 16 -2.56 -18.58 11.22
CA LEU A 16 -3.62 -19.11 12.08
C LEU A 16 -4.74 -18.06 12.26
N TRP A 17 -4.36 -16.82 12.60
CA TRP A 17 -5.30 -15.77 13.00
C TRP A 17 -6.14 -15.25 11.84
N ARG A 18 -5.68 -15.33 10.59
CA ARG A 18 -6.54 -14.98 9.43
C ARG A 18 -7.83 -15.78 9.35
N ASN A 19 -7.90 -16.95 10.00
CA ASN A 19 -9.10 -17.79 10.05
C ASN A 19 -10.06 -17.41 11.20
N LEU A 20 -9.68 -16.45 12.06
CA LEU A 20 -10.52 -16.01 13.17
C LEU A 20 -11.51 -14.92 12.71
N PRO A 21 -12.74 -14.90 13.24
CA PRO A 21 -13.70 -13.85 12.92
C PRO A 21 -13.14 -12.45 13.16
N LYS A 22 -13.41 -11.53 12.21
CA LYS A 22 -13.01 -10.12 12.25
C LYS A 22 -11.50 -9.85 12.22
N TYR A 23 -10.65 -10.87 12.16
CA TYR A 23 -9.22 -10.66 12.05
C TYR A 23 -8.88 -10.12 10.65
N GLN A 24 -8.10 -9.05 10.59
CA GLN A 24 -7.69 -8.40 9.35
C GLN A 24 -6.21 -8.68 9.10
N LEU A 25 -5.91 -9.72 8.32
CA LEU A 25 -4.53 -10.08 7.98
C LEU A 25 -3.82 -8.96 7.22
N GLU A 26 -4.55 -8.31 6.31
CA GLU A 26 -4.07 -7.19 5.47
C GLU A 26 -3.27 -6.16 6.29
N ARG A 27 -3.88 -5.58 7.33
CA ARG A 27 -3.27 -4.57 8.22
C ARG A 27 -2.09 -5.03 9.08
N ARG A 28 -1.76 -6.33 9.02
CA ARG A 28 -0.66 -6.94 9.79
C ARG A 28 0.44 -7.46 8.87
N ALA A 29 0.05 -7.87 7.66
CA ALA A 29 0.94 -8.33 6.63
C ALA A 29 1.54 -7.17 5.82
N ASP A 30 0.82 -6.03 5.75
CA ASP A 30 1.18 -4.79 5.06
C ASP A 30 2.67 -4.43 5.20
N ILE A 31 3.20 -4.38 6.42
CA ILE A 31 4.59 -4.00 6.69
C ILE A 31 5.60 -4.95 6.03
N PHE A 32 5.29 -6.23 5.91
CA PHE A 32 6.18 -7.20 5.25
C PHE A 32 6.12 -7.06 3.73
N PHE A 33 4.95 -6.76 3.17
CA PHE A 33 4.81 -6.45 1.76
C PHE A 33 5.54 -5.16 1.38
N SER A 34 5.53 -4.14 2.25
CA SER A 34 6.22 -2.87 2.00
C SER A 34 7.73 -3.02 1.74
N LEU A 35 8.37 -4.07 2.29
CA LEU A 35 9.79 -4.36 2.06
C LEU A 35 10.12 -4.73 0.61
N TYR A 36 9.12 -5.17 -0.15
CA TYR A 36 9.29 -5.71 -1.50
C TYR A 36 8.39 -5.03 -2.53
N LEU A 37 7.49 -4.15 -2.08
CA LEU A 37 6.44 -3.59 -2.93
C LEU A 37 7.04 -2.84 -4.12
N GLN A 38 8.05 -2.01 -3.91
CA GLN A 38 8.71 -1.26 -5.00
C GLN A 38 9.16 -2.19 -6.13
N GLU A 39 9.96 -3.21 -5.80
CA GLU A 39 10.55 -4.11 -6.80
C GLU A 39 9.48 -4.99 -7.47
N ILE A 40 8.43 -5.38 -6.74
CA ILE A 40 7.28 -6.12 -7.28
C ILE A 40 6.56 -5.25 -8.33
N LEU A 41 6.31 -3.98 -8.02
CA LEU A 41 5.64 -3.06 -8.94
C LEU A 41 6.50 -2.75 -10.17
N GLU A 42 7.79 -2.43 -9.98
CA GLU A 42 8.71 -2.15 -11.09
C GLU A 42 8.83 -3.34 -12.05
N ALA A 43 8.88 -4.57 -11.52
CA ALA A 43 8.89 -5.78 -12.35
C ALA A 43 7.61 -5.92 -13.20
N ARG A 44 6.46 -5.45 -12.70
CA ARG A 44 5.18 -5.49 -13.42
C ARG A 44 4.98 -4.32 -14.39
N LEU A 45 5.52 -3.15 -14.04
CA LEU A 45 5.33 -1.88 -14.74
C LEU A 45 6.49 -1.52 -15.67
N ALA A 46 7.48 -2.40 -15.82
CA ALA A 46 8.67 -2.15 -16.64
C ALA A 46 8.28 -1.54 -18.02
N PRO A 47 8.93 -0.43 -18.44
CA PRO A 47 10.19 0.11 -17.92
C PRO A 47 10.05 1.18 -16.81
N VAL A 48 8.90 1.34 -16.16
CA VAL A 48 8.72 2.33 -15.09
C VAL A 48 9.61 2.02 -13.88
N THR A 49 10.42 2.99 -13.45
CA THR A 49 11.18 2.96 -12.19
C THR A 49 10.44 3.82 -11.17
N LEU A 50 10.41 3.40 -9.91
CA LEU A 50 9.72 4.09 -8.82
C LEU A 50 10.70 4.79 -7.88
N LEU A 51 10.23 5.85 -7.22
CA LEU A 51 10.93 6.41 -6.07
C LEU A 51 10.86 5.43 -4.88
N PRO A 52 11.90 5.39 -4.03
CA PRO A 52 11.95 4.47 -2.89
C PRO A 52 10.96 4.84 -1.77
N ASP A 53 10.59 6.12 -1.66
CA ASP A 53 9.61 6.57 -0.69
C ASP A 53 8.18 6.18 -1.15
N MET A 54 7.54 5.29 -0.39
CA MET A 54 6.11 5.00 -0.50
C MET A 54 5.34 5.64 0.65
N ILE A 55 4.08 6.02 0.40
CA ILE A 55 3.21 6.59 1.42
C ILE A 55 2.09 5.59 1.72
N PRO A 56 2.12 4.89 2.87
CA PRO A 56 1.03 4.01 3.27
C PRO A 56 -0.19 4.82 3.73
N GLU A 57 -1.39 4.25 3.54
CA GLU A 57 -2.66 4.80 4.02
C GLU A 57 -2.87 6.27 3.57
N PHE A 58 -2.61 6.55 2.29
CA PHE A 58 -2.66 7.90 1.74
C PHE A 58 -4.09 8.43 1.71
N PRO A 59 -4.41 9.52 2.41
CA PRO A 59 -5.77 10.03 2.46
C PRO A 59 -6.10 10.82 1.19
N ILE A 60 -7.19 10.44 0.51
CA ILE A 60 -7.81 11.20 -0.56
C ILE A 60 -9.17 11.73 -0.09
N LYS A 61 -9.54 12.93 -0.52
CA LYS A 61 -10.86 13.48 -0.20
C LYS A 61 -11.94 12.75 -1.00
N LYS A 62 -13.03 12.39 -0.33
CA LYS A 62 -14.23 11.86 -0.98
C LYS A 62 -14.95 12.93 -1.78
N SER A 63 -15.42 12.59 -2.97
CA SER A 63 -16.28 13.45 -3.78
C SER A 63 -17.61 13.71 -3.06
N GLY A 64 -18.10 14.94 -3.14
CA GLY A 64 -19.40 15.34 -2.56
C GLY A 64 -19.46 15.45 -1.04
N GLU A 65 -18.52 14.88 -0.29
CA GLU A 65 -18.47 14.96 1.18
C GLU A 65 -17.50 16.05 1.67
N GLN A 66 -17.94 16.85 2.63
CA GLN A 66 -17.07 17.87 3.23
C GLN A 66 -16.12 17.22 4.25
N HIS A 67 -14.82 17.27 3.95
CA HIS A 67 -13.71 16.90 4.86
C HIS A 67 -13.60 15.41 5.23
N LEU A 68 -14.36 14.53 4.60
CA LEU A 68 -14.20 13.10 4.75
C LEU A 68 -13.21 12.56 3.73
N THR A 69 -12.35 11.66 4.20
CA THR A 69 -11.33 11.01 3.37
C THR A 69 -11.55 9.51 3.32
N VAL A 70 -11.13 8.90 2.22
CA VAL A 70 -10.82 7.47 2.13
C VAL A 70 -9.31 7.32 1.97
N ASN A 71 -8.78 6.17 2.35
CA ASN A 71 -7.35 5.91 2.26
C ASN A 71 -7.09 4.94 1.12
N ILE A 72 -6.01 5.20 0.39
CA ILE A 72 -5.39 4.25 -0.54
C ILE A 72 -4.27 3.56 0.23
N ASP A 73 -4.18 2.22 0.16
CA ASP A 73 -3.24 1.45 0.99
C ASP A 73 -1.78 1.90 0.76
N TYR A 74 -1.38 2.14 -0.49
CA TYR A 74 -0.12 2.81 -0.81
C TYR A 74 -0.23 3.77 -1.99
N VAL A 75 0.48 4.89 -1.90
CA VAL A 75 0.80 5.75 -3.04
C VAL A 75 2.30 5.74 -3.28
N MET A 76 2.68 5.50 -4.53
CA MET A 76 4.06 5.52 -5.00
C MET A 76 4.16 6.39 -6.27
N PHE A 77 5.37 6.84 -6.60
CA PHE A 77 5.60 7.76 -7.70
C PHE A 77 6.68 7.22 -8.62
N SER A 78 6.52 7.39 -9.93
CA SER A 78 7.61 7.14 -10.88
C SER A 78 8.78 8.07 -10.63
N SER A 79 10.00 7.61 -10.90
CA SER A 79 11.23 8.38 -10.68
C SER A 79 11.31 9.66 -11.53
N ASP A 80 10.60 9.67 -12.67
CA ASP A 80 10.47 10.84 -13.55
C ASP A 80 9.31 11.77 -13.15
N LEU A 81 8.61 11.43 -12.06
CA LEU A 81 7.51 12.22 -11.50
C LEU A 81 6.40 12.53 -12.52
N LYS A 82 6.01 11.53 -13.32
CA LYS A 82 4.88 11.64 -14.26
C LYS A 82 3.70 10.73 -13.91
N THR A 83 3.99 9.57 -13.32
CA THR A 83 3.00 8.54 -13.01
C THR A 83 2.86 8.36 -11.51
N VAL A 84 1.62 8.32 -11.04
CA VAL A 84 1.25 7.99 -9.66
C VAL A 84 0.70 6.57 -9.64
N CYS A 85 1.25 5.70 -8.79
CA CYS A 85 0.72 4.36 -8.57
C CYS A 85 -0.19 4.37 -7.35
N LEU A 86 -1.47 4.08 -7.55
CA LEU A 86 -2.50 3.91 -6.51
C LEU A 86 -2.65 2.43 -6.22
N VAL A 87 -2.11 1.97 -5.10
CA VAL A 87 -2.03 0.54 -4.78
C VAL A 87 -3.04 0.18 -3.71
N GLU A 88 -3.91 -0.77 -4.01
CA GLU A 88 -4.77 -1.46 -3.06
C GLU A 88 -4.18 -2.83 -2.74
N PHE A 89 -4.12 -3.13 -1.45
CA PHE A 89 -3.66 -4.40 -0.93
C PHE A 89 -4.85 -5.18 -0.38
N LYS A 90 -4.97 -6.45 -0.77
CA LYS A 90 -6.02 -7.34 -0.29
C LYS A 90 -5.42 -8.68 0.10
N THR A 91 -5.85 -9.23 1.21
CA THR A 91 -5.41 -10.58 1.66
C THR A 91 -6.52 -11.62 1.63
N ASP A 92 -7.75 -11.20 1.30
CA ASP A 92 -8.91 -12.04 1.12
C ASP A 92 -9.80 -11.50 -0.01
N MET A 93 -10.27 -12.37 -0.90
CA MET A 93 -11.06 -12.02 -2.07
C MET A 93 -12.47 -11.52 -1.72
N GLY A 94 -13.00 -11.88 -0.54
CA GLY A 94 -14.31 -11.38 -0.09
C GLY A 94 -14.33 -9.89 0.26
N SER A 95 -13.17 -9.21 0.22
CA SER A 95 -13.03 -7.84 0.68
C SER A 95 -13.16 -6.78 -0.42
N ASN A 96 -13.32 -7.19 -1.69
CA ASN A 96 -13.50 -6.25 -2.79
C ASN A 96 -14.91 -5.67 -2.78
N ARG A 97 -15.02 -4.36 -2.57
CA ARG A 97 -16.30 -3.62 -2.61
C ARG A 97 -16.34 -2.70 -3.82
N PRO A 98 -17.48 -2.61 -4.53
CA PRO A 98 -17.62 -1.69 -5.67
C PRO A 98 -17.27 -0.24 -5.33
N GLU A 99 -17.64 0.23 -4.14
CA GLU A 99 -17.34 1.57 -3.62
C GLU A 99 -15.83 1.87 -3.59
N GLN A 100 -14.99 0.85 -3.42
CA GLN A 100 -13.54 1.05 -3.41
C GLN A 100 -13.00 1.38 -4.80
N PHE A 101 -13.56 0.70 -5.79
CA PHE A 101 -13.20 0.93 -7.18
C PHE A 101 -13.62 2.34 -7.63
N GLU A 102 -14.81 2.79 -7.22
CA GLU A 102 -15.31 4.13 -7.53
C GLU A 102 -14.34 5.22 -7.09
N TYR A 103 -13.86 5.21 -5.84
CA TYR A 103 -12.95 6.28 -5.39
C TYR A 103 -11.57 6.23 -6.06
N LEU A 104 -11.08 5.04 -6.44
CA LEU A 104 -9.79 4.90 -7.13
C LEU A 104 -9.88 5.45 -8.55
N GLN A 105 -10.98 5.15 -9.25
CA GLN A 105 -11.24 5.71 -10.57
C GLN A 105 -11.44 7.22 -10.52
N GLU A 106 -12.17 7.73 -9.53
CA GLU A 106 -12.28 9.17 -9.31
C GLU A 106 -10.93 9.81 -9.00
N ALA A 107 -10.07 9.16 -8.21
CA ALA A 107 -8.72 9.65 -7.94
C ALA A 107 -7.87 9.66 -9.21
N LYS A 108 -7.85 8.57 -9.98
CA LYS A 108 -7.16 8.46 -11.28
C LYS A 108 -7.62 9.55 -12.24
N SER A 109 -8.93 9.68 -12.46
CA SER A 109 -9.50 10.70 -13.34
C SER A 109 -9.12 12.13 -12.91
N ARG A 110 -9.13 12.42 -11.60
CA ARG A 110 -8.70 13.73 -11.08
C ARG A 110 -7.22 14.00 -11.29
N ILE A 111 -6.35 12.99 -11.13
CA ILE A 111 -4.92 13.09 -11.40
C ILE A 111 -4.69 13.34 -12.89
N GLU A 112 -5.36 12.61 -13.77
CA GLU A 112 -5.23 12.78 -15.23
C GLU A 112 -5.73 14.14 -15.71
N THR A 113 -6.76 14.70 -15.05
CA THR A 113 -7.35 15.99 -15.42
C THR A 113 -6.59 17.18 -14.82
N ASN A 114 -6.21 17.12 -13.54
CA ASN A 114 -5.72 18.27 -12.77
C ASN A 114 -4.28 18.12 -12.27
N GLY A 115 -3.63 17.01 -12.61
CA GLY A 115 -2.37 16.58 -12.00
C GLY A 115 -2.55 16.07 -10.56
N PHE A 116 -1.53 15.39 -10.04
CA PHE A 116 -1.48 15.03 -8.62
C PHE A 116 -1.54 16.26 -7.69
N GLY A 117 -1.11 17.43 -8.18
CA GLY A 117 -1.26 18.71 -7.50
C GLY A 117 -2.71 19.04 -7.15
N GLY A 118 -3.71 18.59 -7.94
CA GLY A 118 -5.12 18.70 -7.58
C GLY A 118 -5.47 17.95 -6.28
N ILE A 119 -4.99 16.71 -6.15
CA ILE A 119 -5.15 15.89 -4.94
C ILE A 119 -4.49 16.57 -3.74
N LEU A 120 -3.29 17.13 -3.92
CA LEU A 120 -2.59 17.85 -2.85
C LEU A 120 -3.33 19.12 -2.40
N LYS A 121 -3.98 19.86 -3.31
CA LYS A 121 -4.82 21.02 -2.93
C LYS A 121 -5.95 20.58 -2.02
N GLU A 122 -6.64 19.50 -2.36
CA GLU A 122 -7.70 18.94 -1.53
C GLU A 122 -7.16 18.51 -0.17
N LEU A 123 -5.99 17.86 -0.14
CA LEU A 123 -5.34 17.44 1.09
C LEU A 123 -5.03 18.62 2.02
N VAL A 124 -4.61 19.77 1.49
CA VAL A 124 -4.45 21.01 2.27
C VAL A 124 -5.80 21.47 2.87
N THR A 125 -6.90 21.39 2.12
CA THR A 125 -8.23 21.73 2.66
C THR A 125 -8.70 20.76 3.76
N VAL A 126 -8.31 19.49 3.69
CA VAL A 126 -8.57 18.52 4.76
C VAL A 126 -7.70 18.86 5.98
N PHE A 127 -6.41 19.13 5.74
CA PHE A 127 -5.48 19.53 6.79
C PHE A 127 -5.96 20.76 7.54
N GLU A 128 -6.56 21.75 6.88
CA GLU A 128 -7.13 22.94 7.52
C GLU A 128 -8.16 22.61 8.61
N LYS A 129 -8.95 21.56 8.42
CA LYS A 129 -10.08 21.23 9.30
C LYS A 129 -9.83 20.07 10.26
N THR A 130 -8.91 19.17 9.92
CA THR A 130 -8.64 17.97 10.74
C THR A 130 -8.07 18.32 12.12
N GLN A 131 -8.39 17.50 13.11
CA GLN A 131 -7.76 17.55 14.43
C GLN A 131 -6.40 16.82 14.45
N ASP A 132 -6.16 15.93 13.47
CA ASP A 132 -4.94 15.11 13.38
C ASP A 132 -3.76 15.89 12.73
N LYS A 133 -3.56 17.15 13.12
CA LYS A 133 -2.59 18.07 12.50
C LYS A 133 -1.18 17.48 12.45
N ALA A 134 -0.73 16.85 13.54
CA ALA A 134 0.60 16.27 13.63
C ALA A 134 0.83 15.18 12.58
N LYS A 135 -0.15 14.30 12.34
CA LYS A 135 -0.04 13.24 11.32
C LYS A 135 0.06 13.81 9.91
N TYR A 136 -0.78 14.81 9.59
CA TYR A 136 -0.72 15.49 8.30
C TYR A 136 0.60 16.22 8.07
N LEU A 137 1.17 16.78 9.13
CA LEU A 137 2.48 17.42 9.04
C LEU A 137 3.61 16.40 8.77
N HIS A 138 3.53 15.18 9.30
CA HIS A 138 4.42 14.09 8.90
C HIS A 138 4.23 13.70 7.42
N LEU A 139 2.97 13.59 6.96
CA LEU A 139 2.66 13.33 5.55
C LEU A 139 3.24 14.43 4.64
N PHE A 140 3.03 15.69 4.97
CA PHE A 140 3.59 16.81 4.22
C PHE A 140 5.12 16.85 4.27
N SER A 141 5.73 16.40 5.37
CA SER A 141 7.19 16.24 5.40
C SER A 141 7.67 15.23 4.36
N ILE A 142 6.97 14.12 4.15
CA ILE A 142 7.32 13.12 3.14
C ILE A 142 7.12 13.71 1.74
N LEU A 143 5.97 14.33 1.49
CA LEU A 143 5.65 15.00 0.23
C LEU A 143 6.66 16.12 -0.12
N SER A 144 7.20 16.81 0.88
CA SER A 144 8.23 17.84 0.68
C SER A 144 9.59 17.24 0.32
N LYS A 145 9.99 16.12 0.95
CA LYS A 145 11.21 15.38 0.58
C LYS A 145 11.14 14.85 -0.85
N LEU A 146 9.95 14.44 -1.28
CA LEU A 146 9.66 14.02 -2.64
C LEU A 146 9.62 15.19 -3.66
N GLY A 147 9.74 16.44 -3.21
CA GLY A 147 9.68 17.62 -4.08
C GLY A 147 8.28 17.94 -4.61
N LEU A 148 7.22 17.39 -4.02
CA LEU A 148 5.82 17.59 -4.44
C LEU A 148 5.19 18.85 -3.83
N ILE A 149 5.72 19.26 -2.68
CA ILE A 149 5.40 20.54 -2.04
C ILE A 149 6.68 21.22 -1.54
N SER A 150 6.66 22.55 -1.46
CA SER A 150 7.78 23.34 -0.97
C SER A 150 7.49 24.00 0.39
N GLN A 151 8.57 24.50 1.02
CA GLN A 151 8.57 25.34 2.23
C GLN A 151 8.23 24.73 3.60
N LEU A 152 8.28 23.40 3.77
CA LEU A 152 8.20 22.77 5.11
C LEU A 152 9.52 22.71 5.90
N ALA A 153 10.67 22.98 5.29
CA ALA A 153 11.96 22.86 6.00
C ALA A 153 12.07 23.79 7.22
N SER A 154 11.45 24.98 7.17
CA SER A 154 11.38 25.92 8.32
C SER A 154 10.27 25.60 9.35
N VAL A 155 9.51 24.52 9.09
CA VAL A 155 8.29 24.13 9.82
C VAL A 155 8.56 22.97 10.77
N GLN A 156 9.48 22.06 10.42
CA GLN A 156 9.87 20.94 11.29
C GLN A 156 10.43 21.41 12.64
N ASP A 157 11.22 22.48 12.65
CA ASP A 157 11.73 23.07 13.90
C ASP A 157 10.61 23.66 14.77
N LYS A 158 9.50 24.07 14.15
CA LYS A 158 8.34 24.68 14.84
C LYS A 158 7.24 23.68 15.17
N LEU A 159 7.29 22.48 14.60
CA LEU A 159 6.30 21.41 14.78
C LEU A 159 6.24 20.92 16.23
N TYR A 160 7.38 21.00 16.93
CA TYR A 160 7.48 20.67 18.36
C TYR A 160 7.09 21.85 19.28
N ASP A 161 7.18 23.09 18.79
CA ASP A 161 6.82 24.30 19.54
C ASP A 161 5.35 24.74 19.30
N ALA A 162 4.75 24.35 18.18
CA ALA A 162 3.42 24.78 17.74
C ALA A 162 2.29 24.03 18.46
N THR A 163 2.18 24.26 19.76
CA THR A 163 0.98 23.93 20.56
C THR A 163 -0.14 24.98 20.41
N SER A 164 0.07 26.05 19.64
CA SER A 164 -0.92 27.13 19.44
C SER A 164 -1.58 27.09 18.05
N ALA A 165 -2.90 27.35 18.02
CA ALA A 165 -3.70 27.37 16.80
C ALA A 165 -3.19 28.36 15.73
N GLN A 166 -2.60 29.49 16.14
CA GLN A 166 -2.04 30.49 15.23
C GLN A 166 -0.80 29.98 14.46
N GLY A 167 0.02 29.13 15.09
CA GLY A 167 1.17 28.51 14.43
C GLY A 167 0.71 27.66 13.25
N VAL A 168 -0.26 26.78 13.48
CA VAL A 168 -0.81 25.86 12.47
C VAL A 168 -1.42 26.60 11.27
N THR A 169 -2.19 27.68 11.49
CA THR A 169 -2.76 28.47 10.39
C THR A 169 -1.68 29.08 9.48
N LYS A 170 -0.59 29.58 10.06
CA LYS A 170 0.54 30.11 9.28
C LYS A 170 1.24 29.02 8.47
N LEU A 171 1.32 27.80 9.01
CA LEU A 171 1.91 26.65 8.31
C LEU A 171 1.09 26.24 7.09
N ILE A 172 -0.23 26.19 7.23
CA ILE A 172 -1.15 25.89 6.13
C ILE A 172 -0.91 26.85 4.96
N GLY A 173 -0.88 28.15 5.22
CA GLY A 173 -0.68 29.17 4.19
C GLY A 173 0.70 29.16 3.52
N ALA A 174 1.68 28.45 4.10
CA ALA A 174 3.02 28.31 3.55
C ALA A 174 3.18 27.09 2.62
N ILE A 175 2.24 26.14 2.63
CA ILE A 175 2.30 24.96 1.76
C ILE A 175 2.08 25.41 0.32
N GLN A 176 3.10 25.22 -0.52
CA GLN A 176 3.03 25.47 -1.95
C GLN A 176 3.21 24.17 -2.70
N ILE A 177 2.28 23.87 -3.61
CA ILE A 177 2.33 22.69 -4.47
C ILE A 177 3.26 22.99 -5.63
N THR A 178 4.20 22.08 -5.91
CA THR A 178 5.21 22.30 -6.93
C THR A 178 4.66 22.05 -8.33
N GLU A 179 5.38 22.56 -9.32
CA GLU A 179 5.04 22.32 -10.72
C GLU A 179 5.15 20.83 -11.09
N ALA A 180 6.12 20.10 -10.51
CA ALA A 180 6.23 18.65 -10.69
C ALA A 180 4.93 17.93 -10.30
N ALA A 181 4.34 18.29 -9.15
CA ALA A 181 3.05 17.71 -8.73
C ALA A 181 1.91 18.04 -9.71
N ASN A 182 1.87 19.24 -10.28
CA ASN A 182 0.86 19.61 -11.27
C ASN A 182 1.05 18.86 -12.61
N GLN A 183 2.28 18.48 -12.95
CA GLN A 183 2.61 17.79 -14.21
C GLN A 183 2.46 16.27 -14.13
N MET A 184 2.21 15.70 -12.94
CA MET A 184 1.88 14.28 -12.76
C MET A 184 0.45 13.99 -13.21
N THR A 185 0.27 13.75 -14.51
CA THR A 185 -1.05 13.53 -15.14
C THR A 185 -1.30 12.10 -15.58
N SER A 186 -0.50 11.14 -15.11
CA SER A 186 -0.72 9.70 -15.33
C SER A 186 -0.94 9.00 -13.99
N ALA A 187 -1.90 8.09 -13.94
CA ALA A 187 -2.14 7.28 -12.75
C ALA A 187 -2.47 5.83 -13.10
N GLU A 188 -1.86 4.91 -12.34
CA GLU A 188 -2.08 3.47 -12.46
C GLU A 188 -2.77 2.96 -11.20
N ILE A 189 -3.86 2.22 -11.37
CA ILE A 189 -4.55 1.55 -10.26
C ILE A 189 -4.05 0.11 -10.21
N ILE A 190 -3.52 -0.28 -9.06
CA ILE A 190 -2.85 -1.56 -8.89
C ILE A 190 -3.47 -2.31 -7.72
N PHE A 191 -3.87 -3.56 -7.95
CA PHE A 191 -4.34 -4.46 -6.90
C PHE A 191 -3.32 -5.55 -6.63
N LEU A 192 -2.87 -5.61 -5.38
CA LEU A 192 -2.00 -6.66 -4.85
C LEU A 192 -2.86 -7.62 -4.02
N GLN A 193 -3.22 -8.78 -4.60
CA GLN A 193 -4.29 -9.61 -4.03
C GLN A 193 -4.10 -11.13 -4.29
N PRO A 194 -4.87 -12.02 -3.61
CA PRO A 194 -4.67 -13.48 -3.71
C PRO A 194 -4.73 -14.06 -5.12
N ARG A 195 -5.67 -13.61 -5.96
CA ARG A 195 -5.87 -14.10 -7.34
C ARG A 195 -6.17 -12.97 -8.31
N VAL A 196 -6.06 -13.26 -9.60
CA VAL A 196 -6.54 -12.36 -10.65
C VAL A 196 -8.06 -12.18 -10.58
N PHE A 197 -8.53 -11.04 -11.07
CA PHE A 197 -9.96 -10.83 -11.32
C PHE A 197 -10.44 -11.80 -12.39
N THR A 198 -11.63 -12.35 -12.21
CA THR A 198 -12.33 -13.11 -13.25
C THR A 198 -12.85 -12.17 -14.32
N ALA A 199 -13.07 -12.68 -15.54
CA ALA A 199 -13.67 -11.89 -16.62
C ALA A 199 -15.03 -11.28 -16.21
N GLY A 200 -15.82 -11.98 -15.39
CA GLY A 200 -17.09 -11.47 -14.88
C GLY A 200 -16.93 -10.32 -13.89
N GLU A 201 -15.91 -10.35 -13.03
CA GLU A 201 -15.58 -9.23 -12.13
C GLU A 201 -15.08 -8.02 -12.92
N ILE A 202 -14.21 -8.23 -13.92
CA ILE A 202 -13.71 -7.16 -14.78
C ILE A 202 -14.87 -6.43 -15.47
N LEU A 203 -15.76 -7.18 -16.13
CA LEU A 203 -16.90 -6.61 -16.85
C LEU A 203 -17.93 -5.96 -15.93
N ARG A 204 -18.20 -6.55 -14.75
CA ARG A 204 -19.20 -6.03 -13.82
C ARG A 204 -18.74 -4.75 -13.14
N ASP A 205 -17.47 -4.71 -12.75
CA ASP A 205 -16.91 -3.66 -11.90
C ASP A 205 -16.05 -2.66 -12.70
N GLY A 206 -15.94 -2.79 -14.03
CA GLY A 206 -15.21 -1.84 -14.89
C GLY A 206 -13.69 -1.89 -14.72
N LEU A 207 -13.12 -3.07 -14.45
CA LEU A 207 -11.71 -3.21 -14.06
C LEU A 207 -10.74 -3.31 -15.26
N GLU A 208 -11.14 -2.87 -16.45
CA GLU A 208 -10.35 -3.05 -17.68
C GLU A 208 -8.98 -2.38 -17.61
N ASP A 209 -8.91 -1.22 -16.94
CA ASP A 209 -7.70 -0.41 -16.80
C ASP A 209 -6.97 -0.62 -15.46
N VAL A 210 -7.24 -1.74 -14.78
CA VAL A 210 -6.65 -2.08 -13.49
C VAL A 210 -5.57 -3.14 -13.65
N ILE A 211 -4.41 -2.87 -13.02
CA ILE A 211 -3.30 -3.81 -12.98
C ILE A 211 -3.47 -4.72 -11.77
N CYS A 212 -3.68 -6.01 -12.00
CA CYS A 212 -3.70 -7.01 -10.93
C CYS A 212 -2.35 -7.74 -10.83
N ILE A 213 -1.80 -7.79 -9.62
CA ILE A 213 -0.62 -8.56 -9.25
C ILE A 213 -1.07 -9.64 -8.26
N PRO A 214 -1.23 -10.89 -8.71
CA PRO A 214 -1.70 -11.96 -7.86
C PRO A 214 -0.60 -12.45 -6.92
N PHE A 215 -1.00 -13.04 -5.80
CA PHE A 215 -0.07 -13.77 -4.92
C PHE A 215 0.38 -15.09 -5.54
N SER A 216 -0.53 -15.81 -6.21
CA SER A 216 -0.30 -17.18 -6.67
C SER A 216 0.79 -17.30 -7.74
N HIS A 217 1.59 -18.36 -7.65
CA HIS A 217 2.69 -18.65 -8.58
C HIS A 217 2.24 -18.93 -10.04
N GLU A 218 0.93 -19.04 -10.30
CA GLU A 218 0.37 -19.31 -11.62
C GLU A 218 0.61 -18.16 -12.61
N SER A 219 0.85 -16.94 -12.11
CA SER A 219 1.23 -15.79 -12.94
C SER A 219 2.73 -15.56 -12.88
N GLU A 220 3.35 -15.30 -14.05
CA GLU A 220 4.75 -14.90 -14.15
C GLU A 220 5.07 -13.69 -13.28
N PHE A 221 4.15 -12.72 -13.21
CA PHE A 221 4.30 -11.47 -12.46
C PHE A 221 3.70 -11.56 -11.05
N SER A 222 3.57 -12.76 -10.49
CA SER A 222 3.08 -12.91 -9.13
C SER A 222 4.11 -12.51 -8.08
N VAL A 223 3.59 -12.13 -6.91
CA VAL A 223 4.42 -11.80 -5.74
C VAL A 223 5.34 -12.96 -5.36
N VAL A 224 4.80 -14.18 -5.32
CA VAL A 224 5.57 -15.37 -4.94
C VAL A 224 6.71 -15.63 -5.92
N ASN A 225 6.46 -15.54 -7.23
CA ASN A 225 7.51 -15.75 -8.22
C ASN A 225 8.59 -14.67 -8.15
N HIS A 226 8.21 -13.40 -7.93
CA HIS A 226 9.17 -12.32 -7.76
C HIS A 226 10.09 -12.57 -6.55
N LEU A 227 9.51 -12.90 -5.39
CA LEU A 227 10.27 -13.14 -4.17
C LEU A 227 11.17 -14.37 -4.25
N ARG A 228 10.74 -15.45 -4.91
CA ARG A 228 11.53 -16.69 -5.09
C ARG A 228 12.71 -16.55 -6.04
N ARG A 229 12.76 -15.50 -6.86
CA ARG A 229 13.90 -15.20 -7.75
C ARG A 229 15.02 -14.42 -7.05
N LYS A 230 14.83 -14.02 -5.79
CA LYS A 230 15.83 -13.25 -5.03
C LYS A 230 16.88 -14.16 -4.43
N ASP A 231 17.95 -14.37 -5.18
CA ASP A 231 19.10 -15.18 -4.75
C ASP A 231 19.64 -14.76 -3.38
N GLY A 232 19.82 -15.74 -2.48
CA GLY A 232 20.36 -15.53 -1.14
C GLY A 232 19.43 -14.83 -0.15
N ALA A 233 18.22 -14.40 -0.56
CA ALA A 233 17.27 -13.71 0.30
C ALA A 233 16.37 -14.71 1.06
N LEU A 234 16.91 -15.35 2.09
CA LEU A 234 16.18 -16.34 2.91
C LEU A 234 14.81 -15.81 3.37
N PHE A 235 14.75 -14.57 3.85
CA PHE A 235 13.51 -13.95 4.28
C PHE A 235 12.49 -13.81 3.13
N ALA A 236 12.92 -13.46 1.92
CA ALA A 236 12.02 -13.33 0.76
C ALA A 236 11.39 -14.68 0.40
N HIS A 237 12.19 -15.74 0.39
CA HIS A 237 11.72 -17.10 0.08
C HIS A 237 10.72 -17.60 1.12
N GLN A 238 11.01 -17.37 2.41
CA GLN A 238 10.08 -17.73 3.48
C GLN A 238 8.78 -16.94 3.38
N PHE A 239 8.87 -15.64 3.12
CA PHE A 239 7.70 -14.80 2.98
C PHE A 239 6.84 -15.25 1.79
N ALA A 240 7.44 -15.62 0.66
CA ALA A 240 6.75 -16.23 -0.48
C ALA A 240 5.97 -17.49 -0.08
N ASP A 241 6.56 -18.38 0.72
CA ASP A 241 5.86 -19.60 1.15
C ASP A 241 4.61 -19.28 1.99
N TYR A 242 4.63 -18.25 2.84
CA TYR A 242 3.45 -17.82 3.58
C TYR A 242 2.43 -17.07 2.71
N ILE A 243 2.87 -16.25 1.76
CA ILE A 243 1.98 -15.60 0.80
C ILE A 243 1.21 -16.63 -0.03
N GLU A 244 1.86 -17.72 -0.41
CA GLU A 244 1.23 -18.83 -1.12
C GLU A 244 0.16 -19.52 -0.26
N LEU A 245 0.41 -19.71 1.03
CA LEU A 245 -0.64 -20.17 1.95
C LEU A 245 -1.79 -19.15 2.07
N TRP A 246 -1.49 -17.87 1.95
CA TRP A 246 -2.47 -16.78 2.04
C TRP A 246 -3.22 -16.52 0.73
N SER A 247 -2.86 -17.17 -0.37
CA SER A 247 -3.57 -17.05 -1.64
C SER A 247 -4.91 -17.80 -1.66
N THR A 248 -5.13 -18.69 -0.69
CA THR A 248 -6.43 -19.36 -0.48
C THR A 248 -7.30 -18.57 0.48
N GLU A 249 -8.62 -18.65 0.28
CA GLU A 249 -9.61 -17.98 1.12
C GLU A 249 -9.53 -18.40 2.59
N ALA A 250 -9.64 -17.43 3.50
CA ALA A 250 -9.62 -17.72 4.93
C ALA A 250 -10.83 -18.59 5.34
N GLY A 251 -10.63 -19.47 6.33
CA GLY A 251 -11.68 -20.36 6.84
C GLY A 251 -12.02 -21.55 5.91
N LYS A 252 -11.54 -21.56 4.66
CA LYS A 252 -11.71 -22.70 3.73
C LYS A 252 -10.57 -23.72 3.80
N GLN A 253 -9.42 -23.33 4.34
CA GLN A 253 -8.39 -24.30 4.67
C GLN A 253 -8.92 -25.19 5.80
N THR A 254 -8.85 -26.53 5.61
CA THR A 254 -8.90 -27.43 6.77
C THR A 254 -7.85 -26.89 7.74
N PRO A 255 -8.19 -26.63 9.02
CA PRO A 255 -7.18 -26.24 9.98
C PRO A 255 -6.03 -27.23 9.80
N PRO A 256 -4.78 -26.77 9.66
CA PRO A 256 -3.67 -27.70 9.63
C PRO A 256 -3.86 -28.70 10.78
N ARG A 257 -3.25 -29.87 10.75
CA ARG A 257 -3.04 -30.58 12.03
C ARG A 257 -2.04 -29.73 12.85
N VAL A 258 -2.52 -28.59 13.34
CA VAL A 258 -1.79 -27.39 13.83
C VAL A 258 -0.97 -27.77 15.07
N ALA A 259 -1.32 -28.85 15.77
CA ALA A 259 -0.56 -29.32 16.92
C ALA A 259 0.71 -30.12 16.57
N GLU A 260 0.76 -30.82 15.42
CA GLU A 260 1.88 -31.74 15.14
C GLU A 260 2.82 -31.26 14.03
N SER A 261 2.32 -30.47 13.05
CA SER A 261 3.15 -29.98 11.95
C SER A 261 3.62 -28.53 12.09
N ILE A 262 3.17 -27.77 13.10
CA ILE A 262 3.69 -26.41 13.35
C ILE A 262 4.92 -26.44 14.27
N MET A 263 5.11 -27.55 15.00
CA MET A 263 6.38 -27.86 15.68
C MET A 263 7.39 -28.61 14.82
N LYS A 264 7.00 -29.03 13.60
CA LYS A 264 7.95 -29.57 12.63
C LYS A 264 8.05 -28.60 11.47
N PRO A 265 9.16 -27.86 11.30
CA PRO A 265 9.35 -27.03 10.12
C PRO A 265 9.01 -27.88 8.89
N THR A 266 8.25 -27.29 7.96
CA THR A 266 7.91 -27.93 6.69
C THR A 266 9.15 -28.59 6.13
N ALA A 267 9.11 -29.90 5.88
CA ALA A 267 10.27 -30.73 5.55
C ALA A 267 11.05 -30.29 4.29
N LYS A 268 10.60 -29.25 3.59
CA LYS A 268 11.33 -28.60 2.49
C LYS A 268 12.38 -27.57 2.95
N TYR A 269 12.25 -27.02 4.16
CA TYR A 269 13.23 -26.12 4.75
C TYR A 269 13.37 -26.49 6.22
N ASN A 270 14.26 -27.43 6.51
CA ASN A 270 14.68 -27.70 7.88
C ASN A 270 15.17 -26.38 8.50
N CYS A 271 14.45 -25.89 9.50
CA CYS A 271 14.94 -24.86 10.42
C CYS A 271 15.95 -25.50 11.37
N SER A 272 17.06 -26.01 10.84
CA SER A 272 18.21 -26.50 11.59
C SER A 272 19.46 -25.85 11.03
N GLU A 273 20.23 -25.28 11.96
CA GLU A 273 21.59 -24.69 11.89
C GLU A 273 22.35 -24.75 10.56
#